data_AF-A0A151A312-F1
#
_entry.id   AF-A0A151A312-F1
#
_cell.length_a   1.000
_cell.length_b   1.000
_cell.length_c   1.000
_cell.angle_alpha   90.00
_cell.angle_beta   90.00
_cell.angle_gamma   90.00
#
_symmetry.space_group_name_H-M   'P 1'
#
loop_
_entity.id
_entity.type
_entity.pdbx_description
1 polymer ?
#
loop_
_entity_poly.entity_id
_entity_poly.type
_entity_poly.pdbx_seq_one_letter_code
_entity_poly.pdbx_strand_id
1 'polypeptide(L)'
;MPLLEEESEADVKQKYNDIVNKDDNITVFVDLLGGTPSNVMSQLLKEGQNFKLYTGMNLPMVISYISSIVHGQPKDFHVRAREGIVYVNDMLNHIDDEDE
;
A
#
# COMPACT_ATOMS: atom_id res chain seq x y z
N MET A 1 -1.39 -4.60 -9.76
CA MET A 1 -1.95 -4.29 -11.08
C MET A 1 -1.28 -3.03 -11.58
N PRO A 2 -0.45 -3.10 -12.64
CA PRO A 2 0.14 -1.90 -13.21
C PRO A 2 -0.92 -1.09 -13.98
N LEU A 3 -0.75 0.23 -13.97
CA LEU A 3 -1.39 1.14 -14.92
C LEU A 3 -0.38 1.38 -16.04
N LEU A 4 -0.73 1.00 -17.27
CA LEU A 4 0.08 1.26 -18.46
C LEU A 4 -0.18 2.68 -18.99
N GLU A 5 0.73 3.21 -19.82
CA GLU A 5 0.65 4.60 -20.30
C GLU A 5 -0.60 4.86 -21.16
N GLU A 6 -1.02 3.85 -21.91
CA GLU A 6 -2.20 3.86 -22.78
C GLU A 6 -3.52 3.66 -22.03
N GLU A 7 -3.46 3.29 -20.75
CA GLU A 7 -4.63 2.93 -19.96
C GLU A 7 -5.29 4.14 -19.31
N SER A 8 -6.62 4.12 -19.33
CA SER A 8 -7.46 5.16 -18.76
C SER A 8 -7.93 4.82 -17.34
N GLU A 9 -8.57 5.79 -16.68
CA GLU A 9 -9.26 5.58 -15.40
C GLU A 9 -10.31 4.45 -15.46
N ALA A 10 -10.97 4.30 -16.61
CA ALA A 10 -11.96 3.25 -16.82
C ALA A 10 -11.31 1.86 -16.81
N ASP A 11 -10.11 1.72 -17.35
CA ASP A 11 -9.37 0.46 -17.38
C ASP A 11 -8.93 0.04 -15.97
N VAL A 12 -8.51 0.98 -15.13
CA VAL A 12 -8.22 0.73 -13.70
C VAL A 12 -9.46 0.21 -12.99
N LYS A 13 -10.61 0.86 -13.19
CA LYS A 13 -11.89 0.47 -12.57
C LYS A 13 -12.33 -0.91 -13.06
N GLN A 14 -12.20 -1.19 -14.34
CA GLN A 14 -12.55 -2.48 -14.93
C GLN A 14 -11.68 -3.60 -14.35
N LYS A 15 -10.36 -3.46 -14.41
CA LYS A 15 -9.44 -4.46 -13.86
C LYS A 15 -9.65 -4.71 -12.36
N TYR A 16 -9.96 -3.68 -11.59
CA TYR A 16 -10.33 -3.85 -10.19
C TYR A 16 -11.57 -4.73 -10.04
N ASN A 17 -12.64 -4.41 -10.77
CA ASN A 17 -13.89 -5.19 -10.73
C ASN A 17 -13.71 -6.63 -11.21
N ASP A 18 -12.78 -6.88 -12.13
CA ASP A 18 -12.48 -8.22 -12.65
C ASP A 18 -11.74 -9.10 -11.63
N ILE A 19 -11.02 -8.49 -10.68
CA ILE A 19 -10.19 -9.20 -9.68
C ILE A 19 -10.94 -9.40 -8.37
N VAL A 20 -11.79 -8.43 -7.96
CA VAL A 20 -12.39 -8.45 -6.62
C VAL A 20 -13.72 -9.18 -6.57
N ASN A 21 -13.91 -9.98 -5.52
CA ASN A 21 -15.23 -10.43 -5.11
C ASN A 21 -15.76 -9.48 -4.01
N LYS A 22 -16.98 -8.95 -4.20
CA LYS A 22 -17.55 -7.92 -3.31
C LYS A 22 -17.81 -8.41 -1.88
N ASP A 23 -17.89 -9.72 -1.68
CA ASP A 23 -18.09 -10.33 -0.36
C ASP A 23 -16.77 -10.47 0.43
N ASP A 24 -15.62 -10.20 -0.19
CA ASP A 24 -14.31 -10.32 0.44
C ASP A 24 -13.92 -9.09 1.28
N ASN A 25 -13.08 -9.32 2.29
CA ASN A 25 -12.42 -8.25 3.02
C ASN A 25 -11.23 -7.68 2.22
N ILE A 26 -11.51 -6.74 1.33
CA ILE A 26 -10.52 -6.21 0.38
C ILE A 26 -9.67 -5.10 1.03
N THR A 27 -8.35 -5.18 0.83
CA THR A 27 -7.40 -4.08 1.10
C THR A 27 -6.64 -3.76 -0.18
N VAL A 28 -6.71 -2.50 -0.61
CA VAL A 28 -6.05 -1.97 -1.80
C VAL A 28 -4.85 -1.12 -1.36
N PHE A 29 -3.69 -1.41 -1.96
CA PHE A 29 -2.48 -0.62 -1.82
C PHE A 29 -2.19 0.08 -3.15
N VAL A 30 -1.95 1.38 -3.10
CA VAL A 30 -1.49 2.19 -4.23
C VAL A 30 -0.15 2.84 -3.91
N ASP A 31 0.59 3.15 -4.95
CA ASP A 31 1.93 3.73 -4.90
C ASP A 31 1.94 5.16 -4.35
N LEU A 32 1.14 6.06 -4.92
CA LEU A 32 1.19 7.49 -4.65
C LEU A 32 -0.19 8.11 -4.47
N LEU A 33 -0.31 9.03 -3.52
CA LEU A 33 -1.53 9.79 -3.31
C LEU A 33 -1.71 10.81 -4.44
N GLY A 34 -2.89 10.83 -5.04
CA GLY A 34 -3.21 11.76 -6.13
C GLY A 34 -2.86 11.24 -7.53
N GLY A 35 -2.20 10.08 -7.64
CA GLY A 35 -2.06 9.36 -8.91
C GLY A 35 -3.40 8.77 -9.40
N THR A 36 -3.47 8.44 -10.69
CA THR A 36 -4.68 7.89 -11.32
C THR A 36 -5.26 6.68 -10.56
N PRO A 37 -4.47 5.66 -10.17
CA PRO A 37 -5.00 4.54 -9.39
C PRO A 37 -5.58 4.99 -8.04
N SER A 38 -4.91 5.90 -7.33
CA SER A 38 -5.40 6.44 -6.06
C SER A 38 -6.72 7.19 -6.21
N ASN A 39 -6.88 7.95 -7.30
CA ASN A 39 -8.09 8.75 -7.56
C ASN A 39 -9.29 7.85 -7.88
N VAL A 40 -9.10 6.87 -8.77
CA VAL A 40 -10.14 5.88 -9.12
C VAL A 40 -10.59 5.12 -7.88
N MET A 41 -9.66 4.59 -7.07
CA MET A 41 -10.02 3.86 -5.84
C MET A 41 -10.74 4.76 -4.84
N SER A 42 -10.31 6.01 -4.68
CA SER A 42 -10.98 6.99 -3.82
C SER A 42 -12.40 7.30 -4.30
N GLN A 43 -12.62 7.35 -5.61
CA GLN A 43 -13.95 7.51 -6.19
C GLN A 43 -14.85 6.30 -5.89
N LEU A 44 -14.34 5.07 -6.04
CA LEU A 44 -15.11 3.86 -5.72
C LEU A 44 -15.53 3.82 -4.24
N LEU A 45 -14.67 4.27 -3.32
CA LEU A 45 -15.03 4.42 -1.91
C LEU A 45 -16.16 5.44 -1.71
N LYS A 46 -16.09 6.59 -2.40
CA LYS A 46 -17.17 7.61 -2.37
C LYS A 46 -18.48 7.10 -2.97
N GLU A 47 -18.40 6.21 -3.97
CA GLU A 47 -19.55 5.52 -4.57
C GLU A 47 -20.13 4.42 -3.64
N GLY A 48 -19.55 4.20 -2.46
CA GLY A 48 -20.07 3.29 -1.44
C GLY A 48 -19.51 1.87 -1.50
N GLN A 49 -18.48 1.61 -2.32
CA GLN A 49 -17.79 0.31 -2.27
C GLN A 49 -17.06 0.13 -0.93
N ASN A 50 -17.04 -1.10 -0.43
CA ASN A 50 -16.48 -1.42 0.87
C ASN A 50 -15.10 -2.08 0.75
N PHE A 51 -14.04 -1.31 0.91
CA PHE A 51 -12.66 -1.80 1.00
C PHE A 51 -11.79 -0.83 1.79
N LYS A 52 -10.58 -1.25 2.15
CA LYS A 52 -9.57 -0.38 2.76
C LYS A 52 -8.61 0.13 1.70
N LEU A 53 -8.30 1.42 1.68
CA LEU A 53 -7.35 2.01 0.73
C LEU A 53 -6.15 2.60 1.47
N TYR A 54 -4.95 2.20 1.05
CA TYR A 54 -3.68 2.73 1.54
C TYR A 54 -2.84 3.20 0.35
N THR A 55 -2.14 4.32 0.55
CA THR A 55 -1.25 4.93 -0.44
C THR A 55 0.17 5.03 0.13
N GLY A 56 1.17 5.29 -0.72
CA GLY A 56 2.57 5.31 -0.29
C GLY A 56 3.08 3.91 0.00
N MET A 57 2.59 2.90 -0.72
CA MET A 57 2.96 1.52 -0.44
C MET A 57 4.46 1.31 -0.60
N ASN A 58 5.04 0.53 0.32
CA ASN A 58 6.42 0.10 0.26
C ASN A 58 6.53 -1.38 0.69
N LEU A 59 7.71 -1.96 0.50
CA LEU A 59 7.92 -3.38 0.82
C LEU A 59 7.67 -3.71 2.31
N PRO A 60 8.14 -2.92 3.30
CA PRO A 60 7.80 -3.12 4.71
C PRO A 60 6.30 -3.19 4.99
N MET A 61 5.50 -2.34 4.34
CA MET A 61 4.04 -2.36 4.44
C MET A 61 3.45 -3.70 3.97
N VAL A 62 3.86 -4.17 2.78
CA VAL A 62 3.35 -5.40 2.16
C VAL A 62 3.73 -6.63 2.99
N ILE A 63 4.98 -6.72 3.45
CA ILE A 63 5.43 -7.82 4.31
C ILE A 63 4.63 -7.85 5.61
N SER A 64 4.44 -6.69 6.25
CA SER A 64 3.67 -6.58 7.48
C SER A 64 2.20 -6.97 7.28
N TYR A 65 1.59 -6.56 6.15
CA TYR A 65 0.23 -6.94 5.80
C TYR A 65 0.08 -8.47 5.65
N ILE A 66 0.97 -9.12 4.89
CA ILE A 66 0.96 -10.58 4.70
C ILE A 66 1.14 -11.29 6.05
N SER A 67 2.10 -10.83 6.86
CA SER A 67 2.33 -11.39 8.20
C SER A 67 1.09 -11.27 9.10
N SER A 68 0.37 -10.15 9.03
CA SER A 68 -0.87 -9.95 9.80
C SER A 68 -1.97 -10.95 9.42
N ILE A 69 -2.05 -11.34 8.14
CA ILE A 69 -3.01 -12.34 7.66
C ILE A 69 -2.62 -13.73 8.15
N VAL A 70 -1.34 -14.10 8.02
CA VAL A 70 -0.85 -15.45 8.34
C VAL A 70 -0.90 -15.73 9.86
N HIS A 71 -0.52 -14.74 10.66
CA HIS A 71 -0.33 -14.93 12.11
C HIS A 71 -1.43 -14.30 12.97
N GLY A 72 -2.47 -13.71 12.36
CA GLY A 72 -3.55 -13.04 13.08
C GLY A 72 -3.08 -11.83 13.90
N GLN A 73 -1.97 -11.21 13.51
CA GLN A 73 -1.34 -10.11 14.25
C GLN A 73 -2.04 -8.77 13.99
N PRO A 74 -1.86 -7.77 14.88
CA PRO A 74 -2.39 -6.43 14.70
C PRO A 74 -2.03 -5.85 13.32
N LYS A 75 -3.00 -5.15 12.71
CA LYS A 75 -2.89 -4.54 11.38
C LYS A 75 -2.10 -3.22 11.40
N ASP A 76 -0.88 -3.26 11.93
CA ASP A 76 -0.01 -2.09 12.12
C ASP A 76 0.97 -1.90 10.95
N PHE A 77 0.61 -2.41 9.76
CA PHE A 77 1.45 -2.31 8.56
C PHE A 77 1.73 -0.87 8.14
N HIS A 78 0.90 0.11 8.50
CA HIS A 78 1.16 1.53 8.28
C HIS A 78 2.23 2.12 9.22
N VAL A 79 2.46 1.52 10.40
CA VAL A 79 3.57 1.87 11.29
C VAL A 79 4.85 1.27 10.73
N ARG A 80 4.83 -0.02 10.40
CA ARG A 80 5.96 -0.73 9.79
C ARG A 80 6.39 -0.14 8.45
N ALA A 81 5.43 0.37 7.68
CA ALA A 81 5.72 1.12 6.47
C ALA A 81 6.62 2.32 6.74
N ARG A 82 6.33 3.09 7.79
CA ARG A 82 7.08 4.30 8.16
C ARG A 82 8.42 3.95 8.78
N GLU A 83 8.45 2.99 9.70
CA GLU A 83 9.67 2.51 10.35
C GLU A 83 10.67 1.90 9.36
N GLY A 84 10.19 1.30 8.28
CA GLY A 84 11.04 0.74 7.23
C GLY A 84 11.62 1.78 6.26
N ILE A 85 11.29 3.07 6.40
CA ILE A 85 11.92 4.15 5.65
C ILE A 85 13.09 4.66 6.48
N VAL A 86 14.30 4.28 6.09
CA VAL A 86 15.51 4.55 6.87
C VAL A 86 16.62 5.05 5.96
N TYR A 87 17.33 6.09 6.39
CA TYR A 87 18.55 6.53 5.72
C TYR A 87 19.75 5.80 6.31
N VAL A 88 20.20 4.77 5.58
CA VAL A 88 21.21 3.81 6.08
C VAL A 88 22.56 4.48 6.35
N ASN A 89 22.94 5.51 5.59
CA ASN A 89 24.21 6.21 5.81
C ASN A 89 24.28 6.83 7.21
N ASP A 90 23.19 7.46 7.68
CA ASP A 90 23.16 8.02 9.03
C ASP A 90 23.26 6.91 10.08
N MET A 91 22.61 5.76 9.88
CA MET A 91 22.74 4.64 10.80
C MET A 91 24.16 4.12 10.95
N LEU A 92 24.90 4.01 9.84
CA LEU A 92 26.27 3.51 9.88
C LEU A 92 27.21 4.49 10.59
N ASN A 93 27.06 5.79 10.34
CA ASN A 93 27.88 6.81 10.99
C ASN A 93 27.65 6.88 12.51
N HIS A 94 26.41 6.68 12.99
CA HIS A 94 26.13 6.65 14.43
C HIS A 94 26.71 5.41 15.13
N ILE A 95 26.85 4.29 14.42
CA ILE A 95 27.49 3.09 14.98
C ILE A 95 28.99 3.30 15.11
N ASP A 96 29.63 3.88 14.09
CA ASP A 96 31.06 4.18 14.11
C ASP A 96 31.42 5.22 15.21
N ASP A 97 30.54 6.21 15.47
CA ASP A 97 30.72 7.21 16.54
C ASP A 97 30.47 6.66 17.97
N GLU A 98 29.71 5.57 18.14
CA GLU A 98 29.45 4.92 19.44
C GLU A 98 30.56 3.91 19.83
N ASP A 99 31.35 3.44 18.86
CA ASP A 99 32.43 2.46 19.03
C ASP A 99 33.84 3.12 19.23
N GLU A 100 33.95 4.46 19.18
CA GLU A 100 35.14 5.26 19.59
C GLU A 100 35.03 5.83 21.02
#